data_AF-A0A317KL66-F1
#
_entry.id   AF-A0A317KL66-F1
#
_cell.length_a   1.000
_cell.length_b   1.000
_cell.length_c   1.000
_cell.angle_alpha   90.00
_cell.angle_beta   90.00
_cell.angle_gamma   90.00
#
_symmetry.space_group_name_H-M   'P 1'
#
loop_
_entity.id
_entity.type
_entity.pdbx_description
1 polymer ?
#
loop_
_entity_poly.entity_id
_entity_poly.type
_entity_poly.pdbx_seq_one_letter_code
_entity_poly.pdbx_strand_id
1 'polypeptide(L)'
;MTRIARARAILVSDYGRGLLRQPTLRSALAEASAPVVWDPHPRGPAAVAGARLTTPNFAELRQLTGDAGAGSPLTTATRAGHELRRRWRVGAVAVTMGADGAVLCHSGSTPLVVPPPSTVEHVEDTCGAGDRFAATAALALGDGALVSEAVGEAVAAASAYVAAGGAAGLHRDQERPRAVAPVRTAEELIAKVRADGGTVVATGGCFDILHAGHVATLQAARRLGDCLIICLNSDRSVRGLKGPERPVNPEADRARLLAALDCVDAVVVFDEPTPHQVLARLRPDVWVKGGDYAGDGGPELPEAELIHRWGGKVVTVPYLAGRSTTGTISAARQRGLHLVKGAV
;
A
#
# COMPACT_ATOMS: atom_id res chain seq x y z
N MET A 1 18.97 32.03 -7.20
CA MET A 1 17.74 31.93 -6.38
C MET A 1 16.45 32.02 -7.21
N THR A 2 16.41 32.77 -8.31
CA THR A 2 15.23 32.95 -9.19
C THR A 2 14.67 31.67 -9.85
N ARG A 3 15.48 30.63 -10.07
CA ARG A 3 15.01 29.36 -10.66
C ARG A 3 14.29 28.45 -9.67
N ILE A 4 14.71 28.42 -8.40
CA ILE A 4 14.06 27.63 -7.34
C ILE A 4 12.64 28.16 -7.10
N ALA A 5 12.50 29.48 -7.02
CA ALA A 5 11.20 30.14 -6.77
C ALA A 5 10.16 29.95 -7.89
N ARG A 6 10.59 29.56 -9.10
CA ARG A 6 9.71 29.33 -10.27
C ARG A 6 9.52 27.85 -10.60
N ALA A 7 10.18 26.96 -9.87
CA ALA A 7 10.07 25.53 -10.12
C ALA A 7 8.67 25.03 -9.74
N ARG A 8 8.12 24.09 -10.52
CA ARG A 8 6.85 23.42 -10.21
C ARG A 8 7.03 22.31 -9.16
N ALA A 9 8.21 21.70 -9.15
CA ALA A 9 8.68 20.75 -8.16
C ALA A 9 10.21 20.81 -8.08
N ILE A 10 10.77 20.34 -6.98
CA ILE A 10 12.22 20.32 -6.77
C ILE A 10 12.63 18.90 -6.36
N LEU A 11 13.46 18.25 -7.18
CA LEU A 11 14.12 17.01 -6.82
C LEU A 11 15.53 17.32 -6.31
N VAL A 12 15.82 16.90 -5.09
CA VAL A 12 17.15 16.96 -4.47
C VAL A 12 17.72 15.55 -4.48
N SER A 13 18.71 15.30 -5.35
CA SER A 13 19.43 14.02 -5.37
C SER A 13 20.78 14.17 -4.66
N ASP A 14 20.90 13.54 -3.50
CA ASP A 14 22.11 13.56 -2.68
C ASP A 14 22.99 12.36 -2.99
N TYR A 15 24.26 12.60 -3.35
CA TYR A 15 25.26 11.54 -3.53
C TYR A 15 26.34 11.54 -2.44
N GLY A 16 26.11 12.27 -1.34
CA GLY A 16 27.04 12.35 -0.20
C GLY A 16 28.31 13.16 -0.47
N ARG A 17 28.29 14.04 -1.49
CA ARG A 17 29.46 14.83 -1.95
C ARG A 17 29.54 16.25 -1.38
N GLY A 18 28.66 16.61 -0.45
CA GLY A 18 28.78 17.84 0.36
C GLY A 18 28.04 19.08 -0.17
N LEU A 19 27.55 19.08 -1.42
CA LEU A 19 26.79 20.20 -1.99
C LEU A 19 25.61 20.62 -1.09
N LEU A 20 24.85 19.65 -0.59
CA LEU A 20 23.64 19.88 0.20
C LEU A 20 23.91 20.32 1.65
N ARG A 21 25.19 20.48 2.02
CA ARG A 21 25.62 21.09 3.30
C ARG A 21 25.72 22.62 3.21
N GLN A 22 25.68 23.20 2.00
CA GLN A 22 25.75 24.64 1.77
C GLN A 22 24.54 25.36 2.41
N PRO A 23 24.75 26.26 3.41
CA PRO A 23 23.63 26.88 4.13
C PRO A 23 22.67 27.66 3.24
N THR A 24 23.19 28.40 2.27
CA THR A 24 22.38 29.22 1.34
C THR A 24 21.45 28.38 0.47
N LEU A 25 21.93 27.23 -0.03
CA LEU A 25 21.12 26.29 -0.78
C LEU A 25 20.02 25.67 0.11
N ARG A 26 20.37 25.28 1.33
CA ARG A 26 19.41 24.69 2.28
C ARG A 26 18.31 25.68 2.66
N SER A 27 18.65 26.94 2.93
CA SER A 27 17.65 27.99 3.18
C SER A 27 16.72 28.16 1.98
N ALA A 28 17.27 28.24 0.76
CA ALA A 28 16.45 28.37 -0.45
C ALA A 28 15.53 27.16 -0.70
N LEU A 29 15.95 25.95 -0.34
CA LEU A 29 15.11 24.75 -0.43
C LEU A 29 14.02 24.71 0.65
N ALA A 30 14.32 25.17 1.87
CA ALA A 30 13.35 25.22 2.96
C ALA A 30 12.26 26.29 2.75
N GLU A 31 12.60 27.38 2.06
CA GLU A 31 11.68 28.48 1.73
C GLU A 31 10.91 28.25 0.41
N ALA A 32 11.18 27.16 -0.30
CA ALA A 32 10.53 26.88 -1.57
C ALA A 32 9.04 26.59 -1.38
N SER A 33 8.20 27.23 -2.20
CA SER A 33 6.75 26.94 -2.25
C SER A 33 6.42 25.65 -3.00
N ALA A 34 7.32 25.22 -3.90
CA ALA A 34 7.19 23.99 -4.66
C ALA A 34 7.46 22.75 -3.76
N PRO A 35 6.81 21.60 -4.02
CA PRO A 35 7.10 20.37 -3.32
C PRO A 35 8.56 19.97 -3.54
N VAL A 36 9.27 19.73 -2.43
CA VAL A 36 10.63 19.22 -2.42
C VAL A 36 10.60 17.71 -2.20
N VAL A 37 11.12 16.95 -3.15
CA VAL A 37 11.44 15.52 -3.02
C VAL A 37 12.93 15.39 -2.73
N TRP A 38 13.28 14.67 -1.67
CA TRP A 38 14.65 14.48 -1.22
C TRP A 38 15.06 13.02 -1.32
N ASP A 39 15.97 12.73 -2.23
CA ASP A 39 16.60 11.41 -2.37
C ASP A 39 17.91 11.40 -1.57
N PRO A 40 17.93 10.77 -0.37
CA PRO A 40 19.00 10.95 0.59
C PRO A 40 20.16 9.98 0.37
N HIS A 41 21.34 10.34 0.87
CA HIS A 41 22.48 9.43 0.96
C HIS A 41 22.99 9.38 2.41
N PRO A 42 23.46 8.23 2.95
CA PRO A 42 23.91 8.10 4.35
C PRO A 42 25.03 9.06 4.78
N ARG A 43 25.95 9.39 3.88
CA ARG A 43 27.00 10.43 4.06
C ARG A 43 26.52 11.88 3.86
N GLY A 44 25.28 12.05 3.41
CA GLY A 44 24.62 13.33 3.16
C GLY A 44 24.13 14.02 4.44
N PRO A 45 23.81 15.31 4.39
CA PRO A 45 23.05 15.95 5.46
C PRO A 45 21.59 15.49 5.48
N ALA A 46 20.91 15.69 6.60
CA ALA A 46 19.47 15.50 6.69
C ALA A 46 18.72 16.36 5.64
N ALA A 47 17.56 15.88 5.19
CA ALA A 47 16.66 16.67 4.38
C ALA A 47 16.28 17.99 5.09
N VAL A 48 15.92 19.01 4.31
CA VAL A 48 15.38 20.25 4.88
C VAL A 48 14.00 19.97 5.50
N ALA A 49 13.71 20.60 6.63
CA ALA A 49 12.39 20.49 7.26
C ALA A 49 11.32 21.00 6.28
N GLY A 50 10.16 20.35 6.27
CA GLY A 50 9.09 20.66 5.32
C GLY A 50 9.26 20.04 3.93
N ALA A 51 10.36 19.32 3.65
CA ALA A 51 10.44 18.52 2.43
C ALA A 51 9.22 17.58 2.35
N ARG A 52 8.57 17.54 1.19
CA ARG A 52 7.27 16.89 1.03
C ARG A 52 7.40 15.37 1.09
N LEU A 53 8.47 14.84 0.49
CA LEU A 53 8.75 13.42 0.42
C LEU A 53 10.26 13.18 0.51
N THR A 54 10.68 12.19 1.30
CA THR A 54 12.05 11.65 1.29
C THR A 54 12.02 10.20 0.81
N THR A 55 12.97 9.79 -0.04
CA THR A 55 12.90 8.50 -0.76
C THR A 55 14.09 7.55 -0.51
N PRO A 56 14.48 7.25 0.74
CA PRO A 56 15.59 6.32 0.98
C PRO A 56 15.23 4.91 0.50
N ASN A 57 16.23 4.16 0.03
CA ASN A 57 16.07 2.71 -0.04
C ASN A 57 16.18 2.06 1.36
N PHE A 58 15.80 0.78 1.48
CA PHE A 58 15.83 0.06 2.76
C PHE A 58 17.22 0.05 3.43
N ALA A 59 18.30 -0.07 2.66
CA ALA A 59 19.66 -0.09 3.19
C ALA A 59 20.09 1.30 3.69
N GLU A 60 19.78 2.36 2.94
CA GLU A 60 20.03 3.75 3.33
C GLU A 60 19.25 4.11 4.59
N LEU A 61 17.98 3.72 4.66
CA LEU A 61 17.13 3.96 5.83
C LEU A 61 17.79 3.41 7.10
N ARG A 62 18.25 2.15 7.06
CA ARG A 62 18.93 1.52 8.21
C ARG A 62 20.19 2.25 8.63
N GLN A 63 20.98 2.74 7.67
CA GLN A 63 22.18 3.53 7.97
C GLN A 63 21.83 4.91 8.55
N LEU A 64 20.79 5.56 8.02
CA LEU A 64 20.34 6.89 8.44
C LEU A 64 19.72 6.89 9.85
N THR A 65 19.04 5.80 10.25
CA THR A 65 18.45 5.66 11.58
C THR A 65 19.35 4.96 12.59
N GLY A 66 20.30 4.15 12.13
CA GLY A 66 21.11 3.27 12.98
C GLY A 66 20.37 2.01 13.42
N ASP A 67 19.27 1.64 12.76
CA ASP A 67 18.47 0.46 13.12
C ASP A 67 19.20 -0.83 12.72
N ALA A 68 19.59 -1.61 13.73
CA ALA A 68 20.28 -2.88 13.58
C ALA A 68 19.42 -4.01 12.97
N GLY A 69 18.12 -3.77 12.74
CA GLY A 69 17.24 -4.67 11.98
C GLY A 69 16.57 -5.76 12.82
N ALA A 70 15.97 -5.37 13.95
CA ALA A 70 15.10 -6.30 14.69
C ALA A 70 13.71 -6.38 14.03
N GLY A 71 13.33 -7.57 13.54
CA GLY A 71 12.02 -7.88 12.96
C GLY A 71 12.02 -8.11 11.44
N SER A 72 10.82 -8.24 10.85
CA SER A 72 10.67 -8.37 9.39
C SER A 72 11.06 -7.07 8.65
N PRO A 73 11.45 -7.13 7.37
CA PRO A 73 11.79 -5.94 6.57
C PRO A 73 10.71 -4.86 6.63
N LEU A 74 9.43 -5.24 6.50
CA LEU A 74 8.29 -4.32 6.63
C LEU A 74 8.23 -3.65 8.02
N THR A 75 8.51 -4.38 9.09
CA THR A 75 8.55 -3.83 10.45
C THR A 75 9.64 -2.80 10.61
N THR A 76 10.85 -3.12 10.15
CA THR A 76 11.99 -2.20 10.19
C THR A 76 11.71 -0.97 9.33
N ALA A 77 11.22 -1.14 8.11
CA ALA A 77 10.90 -0.03 7.20
C ALA A 77 9.86 0.92 7.81
N THR A 78 8.80 0.36 8.41
CA THR A 78 7.75 1.14 9.08
C THR A 78 8.31 1.93 10.25
N ARG A 79 8.97 1.25 11.20
CA ARG A 79 9.51 1.88 12.42
C ARG A 79 10.55 2.95 12.08
N ALA A 80 11.58 2.58 11.33
CA ALA A 80 12.67 3.47 10.97
C ALA A 80 12.19 4.60 10.05
N GLY A 81 11.24 4.33 9.14
CA GLY A 81 10.65 5.35 8.27
C GLY A 81 9.88 6.41 9.05
N HIS A 82 9.03 6.01 10.00
CA HIS A 82 8.33 6.97 10.87
C HIS A 82 9.28 7.72 11.81
N GLU A 83 10.33 7.06 12.29
CA GLU A 83 11.38 7.72 13.06
C GLU A 83 12.10 8.79 12.24
N LEU A 84 12.54 8.46 11.02
CA LEU A 84 13.22 9.38 10.12
C LEU A 84 12.33 10.57 9.77
N ARG A 85 11.04 10.32 9.48
CA ARG A 85 10.02 11.37 9.24
C ARG A 85 9.98 12.39 10.37
N ARG A 86 9.89 11.93 11.63
CA ARG A 86 9.85 12.79 12.82
C ARG A 86 11.18 13.51 13.04
N ARG A 87 12.30 12.78 12.94
CA ARG A 87 13.65 13.31 13.16
C ARG A 87 13.98 14.43 12.19
N TRP A 88 13.61 14.29 10.92
CA TRP A 88 13.90 15.27 9.87
C TRP A 88 12.77 16.28 9.64
N ARG A 89 11.62 16.11 10.30
CA ARG A 89 10.43 16.98 10.16
C ARG A 89 10.00 17.13 8.69
N VAL A 90 9.99 16.00 7.98
CA VAL A 90 9.53 15.91 6.58
C VAL A 90 8.07 15.43 6.54
N GLY A 91 7.37 15.72 5.44
CA GLY A 91 5.96 15.37 5.27
C GLY A 91 5.72 13.86 5.25
N ALA A 92 6.53 13.13 4.48
CA ALA A 92 6.47 11.68 4.40
C ALA A 92 7.84 11.07 4.03
N VAL A 93 8.00 9.78 4.31
CA VAL A 93 9.16 8.98 3.89
C VAL A 93 8.65 7.78 3.09
N ALA A 94 9.04 7.65 1.82
CA ALA A 94 8.79 6.45 1.02
C ALA A 94 10.04 5.59 0.99
N VAL A 95 10.01 4.45 1.68
CA VAL A 95 11.11 3.50 1.73
C VAL A 95 10.98 2.56 0.54
N THR A 96 11.90 2.61 -0.42
CA THR A 96 11.88 1.67 -1.54
C THR A 96 12.45 0.32 -1.11
N MET A 97 11.70 -0.75 -1.36
CA MET A 97 11.96 -2.13 -0.91
C MET A 97 12.33 -3.07 -2.07
N GLY A 98 12.81 -2.53 -3.19
CA GLY A 98 13.16 -3.34 -4.36
C GLY A 98 11.93 -4.01 -4.98
N ALA A 99 11.98 -5.35 -5.11
CA ALA A 99 10.88 -6.14 -5.67
C ALA A 99 9.58 -6.07 -4.84
N ASP A 100 9.64 -5.66 -3.57
CA ASP A 100 8.46 -5.53 -2.71
C ASP A 100 7.77 -4.16 -2.85
N GLY A 101 8.26 -3.28 -3.74
CA GLY A 101 7.67 -1.97 -4.00
C GLY A 101 8.14 -0.90 -3.02
N ALA A 102 7.21 -0.19 -2.36
CA ALA A 102 7.54 0.87 -1.40
C ALA A 102 6.66 0.88 -0.16
N VAL A 103 7.23 1.27 0.98
CA VAL A 103 6.50 1.53 2.24
C VAL A 103 6.47 3.03 2.49
N LEU A 104 5.29 3.64 2.43
CA LEU A 104 5.08 5.06 2.66
C LEU A 104 4.68 5.33 4.11
N CYS A 105 5.60 5.94 4.86
CA CYS A 105 5.38 6.45 6.20
C CYS A 105 4.94 7.92 6.14
N HIS A 106 3.63 8.16 6.13
CA HIS A 106 3.01 9.49 6.22
C HIS A 106 2.70 9.85 7.68
N SER A 107 2.00 10.96 7.96
CA SER A 107 1.67 11.48 9.30
C SER A 107 1.01 10.46 10.26
N GLY A 108 0.19 9.55 9.73
CA GLY A 108 -0.50 8.50 10.49
C GLY A 108 0.42 7.46 11.12
N SER A 109 -0.15 6.57 11.92
CA SER A 109 0.56 5.45 12.56
C SER A 109 0.65 4.21 11.66
N THR A 110 -0.30 4.02 10.75
CA THR A 110 -0.33 2.90 9.81
C THR A 110 0.34 3.31 8.49
N PRO A 111 1.35 2.57 8.01
CA PRO A 111 1.97 2.87 6.72
C PRO A 111 1.04 2.47 5.55
N LEU A 112 1.26 3.12 4.41
CA LEU A 112 0.71 2.69 3.12
C LEU A 112 1.76 1.82 2.42
N VAL A 113 1.42 0.57 2.09
CA VAL A 113 2.31 -0.30 1.31
C VAL A 113 1.86 -0.29 -0.14
N VAL A 114 2.79 0.06 -1.02
CA VAL A 114 2.57 0.18 -2.47
C VAL A 114 3.37 -0.93 -3.16
N PRO A 115 2.74 -2.09 -3.44
CA PRO A 115 3.42 -3.17 -4.12
C PRO A 115 3.63 -2.83 -5.61
N PRO A 116 4.58 -3.48 -6.30
CA PRO A 116 4.76 -3.28 -7.74
C PRO A 116 3.51 -3.75 -8.52
N PRO A 117 3.27 -3.22 -9.72
CA PRO A 117 2.15 -3.63 -10.57
C PRO A 117 2.25 -5.09 -11.05
N SER A 118 3.46 -5.62 -11.18
CA SER A 118 3.74 -7.02 -11.50
C SER A 118 5.01 -7.49 -10.80
N THR A 119 5.04 -8.76 -10.40
CA THR A 119 6.24 -9.47 -9.95
C THR A 119 7.21 -9.59 -11.13
N VAL A 120 8.46 -9.17 -10.93
CA VAL A 120 9.52 -9.32 -11.94
C VAL A 120 10.38 -10.50 -11.49
N GLU A 121 10.26 -11.64 -12.17
CA GLU A 121 10.99 -12.87 -11.82
C GLU A 121 12.50 -12.75 -12.07
N HIS A 122 12.90 -11.92 -13.04
CA HIS A 122 14.30 -11.69 -13.41
C HIS A 122 14.61 -10.20 -13.46
N VAL A 123 15.56 -9.79 -12.64
CA VAL A 123 16.04 -8.41 -12.54
C VAL A 123 17.49 -8.39 -12.98
N GLU A 124 17.75 -7.95 -14.21
CA GLU A 124 19.12 -7.86 -14.74
C GLU A 124 19.84 -6.60 -14.22
N ASP A 125 19.16 -5.46 -14.20
CA ASP A 125 19.72 -4.19 -13.73
C ASP A 125 18.67 -3.36 -12.95
N THR A 126 18.99 -3.01 -11.71
CA THR A 126 18.19 -2.08 -10.88
C THR A 126 18.79 -0.67 -10.82
N CYS A 127 19.92 -0.44 -11.48
CA CYS A 127 20.61 0.84 -11.48
C CYS A 127 19.71 1.94 -12.04
N GLY A 128 19.52 3.01 -11.26
CA GLY A 128 18.65 4.12 -11.63
C GLY A 128 17.15 3.91 -11.33
N ALA A 129 16.74 2.77 -10.77
CA ALA A 129 15.35 2.58 -10.34
C ALA A 129 14.94 3.58 -9.24
N GLY A 130 15.85 3.90 -8.31
CA GLY A 130 15.68 4.95 -7.31
C GLY A 130 15.56 6.34 -7.92
N ASP A 131 16.42 6.68 -8.88
CA ASP A 131 16.34 7.96 -9.61
C ASP A 131 15.01 8.08 -10.36
N ARG A 132 14.57 7.00 -11.02
CA ARG A 132 13.29 6.95 -11.73
C ARG A 132 12.12 7.15 -10.78
N PHE A 133 12.16 6.50 -9.62
CA PHE A 133 11.16 6.66 -8.56
C PHE A 133 11.11 8.14 -8.10
N ALA A 134 12.24 8.71 -7.69
CA ALA A 134 12.30 10.05 -7.13
C ALA A 134 11.91 11.13 -8.14
N ALA A 135 12.32 10.99 -9.41
CA ALA A 135 11.93 11.90 -10.49
C ALA A 135 10.43 11.82 -10.81
N THR A 136 9.87 10.62 -10.89
CA THR A 136 8.42 10.43 -11.14
C THR A 136 7.60 11.02 -9.99
N ALA A 137 7.99 10.75 -8.74
CA ALA A 137 7.32 11.31 -7.57
C ALA A 137 7.39 12.85 -7.55
N ALA A 138 8.54 13.44 -7.90
CA ALA A 138 8.69 14.89 -7.96
C ALA A 138 7.78 15.52 -9.03
N LEU A 139 7.69 14.91 -10.21
CA LEU A 139 6.81 15.37 -11.28
C LEU A 139 5.33 15.27 -10.86
N ALA A 140 4.88 14.13 -10.36
CA ALA A 140 3.50 13.93 -9.92
C ALA A 140 3.11 14.92 -8.80
N LEU A 141 3.98 15.14 -7.82
CA LEU A 141 3.75 16.14 -6.76
C LEU A 141 3.71 17.57 -7.31
N GLY A 142 4.58 17.90 -8.27
CA GLY A 142 4.51 19.17 -8.99
C GLY A 142 3.19 19.33 -9.75
N ASP A 143 2.62 18.21 -10.19
CA ASP A 143 1.33 18.16 -10.86
C ASP A 143 0.12 18.26 -9.93
N GLY A 144 0.36 18.33 -8.62
CA GLY A 144 -0.68 18.48 -7.60
C GLY A 144 -1.21 17.16 -7.06
N ALA A 145 -0.60 16.02 -7.42
CA ALA A 145 -0.98 14.72 -6.91
C ALA A 145 -0.81 14.64 -5.38
N LEU A 146 -1.61 13.78 -4.75
CA LEU A 146 -1.39 13.40 -3.36
C LEU A 146 -0.08 12.60 -3.22
N VAL A 147 0.52 12.60 -2.03
CA VAL A 147 1.77 11.86 -1.78
C VAL A 147 1.59 10.36 -2.04
N SER A 148 0.45 9.80 -1.67
CA SER A 148 0.11 8.38 -1.92
C SER A 148 0.02 8.07 -3.42
N GLU A 149 -0.58 8.96 -4.21
CA GLU A 149 -0.72 8.83 -5.67
C GLU A 149 0.66 8.93 -6.34
N ALA A 150 1.44 9.95 -5.97
CA ALA A 150 2.80 10.16 -6.48
C ALA A 150 3.72 8.95 -6.22
N VAL A 151 3.61 8.33 -5.03
CA VAL A 151 4.34 7.10 -4.71
C VAL A 151 3.83 5.91 -5.52
N GLY A 152 2.51 5.79 -5.71
CA GLY A 152 1.90 4.79 -6.59
C GLY A 152 2.45 4.85 -8.02
N GLU A 153 2.46 6.04 -8.61
CA GLU A 153 3.02 6.29 -9.93
C GLU A 153 4.53 6.03 -9.97
N ALA A 154 5.27 6.44 -8.94
CA ALA A 154 6.70 6.23 -8.86
C ALA A 154 7.09 4.75 -8.77
N VAL A 155 6.36 3.94 -7.99
CA VAL A 155 6.55 2.48 -7.96
C VAL A 155 6.29 1.90 -9.35
N ALA A 156 5.16 2.24 -9.98
CA ALA A 156 4.83 1.73 -11.30
C ALA A 156 5.89 2.10 -12.36
N ALA A 157 6.36 3.35 -12.35
CA ALA A 157 7.39 3.83 -13.27
C ALA A 157 8.76 3.19 -13.04
N ALA A 158 9.16 3.00 -11.77
CA ALA A 158 10.40 2.32 -11.43
C ALA A 158 10.34 0.83 -11.80
N SER A 159 9.23 0.15 -11.53
CA SER A 159 9.02 -1.24 -11.94
C SER A 159 9.05 -1.40 -13.46
N ALA A 160 8.41 -0.49 -14.21
CA ALA A 160 8.43 -0.50 -15.66
C ALA A 160 9.85 -0.24 -16.23
N TYR A 161 10.61 0.65 -15.60
CA TYR A 161 12.00 0.93 -15.95
C TYR A 161 12.90 -0.30 -15.75
N VAL A 162 12.77 -0.99 -14.62
CA VAL A 162 13.50 -2.24 -14.35
C VAL A 162 13.07 -3.35 -15.31
N ALA A 163 11.77 -3.51 -15.57
CA ALA A 163 11.24 -4.50 -16.52
C ALA A 163 11.67 -4.23 -17.98
N ALA A 164 12.02 -2.99 -18.31
CA ALA A 164 12.60 -2.62 -19.59
C ALA A 164 14.13 -2.77 -19.64
N GLY A 165 14.75 -3.39 -18.61
CA GLY A 165 16.18 -3.68 -18.53
C GLY A 165 17.02 -2.69 -17.73
N GLY A 166 16.39 -1.83 -16.93
CA GLY A 166 17.12 -0.77 -16.22
C GLY A 166 17.83 0.17 -17.20
N ALA A 167 19.10 0.51 -16.95
CA ALA A 167 19.87 1.37 -17.85
C ALA A 167 20.29 0.66 -19.15
N ALA A 168 20.04 -0.66 -19.25
CA ALA A 168 20.59 -1.53 -20.28
C ALA A 168 19.59 -2.60 -20.78
N GLY A 169 18.38 -2.23 -21.22
CA GLY A 169 17.76 -2.89 -22.38
C GLY A 169 16.65 -3.97 -22.21
N LEU A 170 15.72 -3.89 -23.15
CA LEU A 170 14.49 -4.67 -23.36
C LEU A 170 14.62 -6.22 -23.29
N HIS A 171 13.63 -6.91 -22.69
CA HIS A 171 12.61 -7.80 -23.31
C HIS A 171 11.90 -8.72 -22.28
N ARG A 172 10.64 -9.12 -22.59
CA ARG A 172 9.64 -9.82 -21.74
C ARG A 172 9.48 -11.32 -22.08
N ASP A 173 9.00 -12.14 -21.12
CA ASP A 173 7.79 -13.01 -21.18
C ASP A 173 7.67 -13.90 -19.90
N GLN A 174 6.59 -13.78 -19.10
CA GLN A 174 5.33 -14.55 -19.00
C GLN A 174 5.32 -15.73 -17.97
N GLU A 175 4.54 -15.53 -16.90
CA GLU A 175 4.24 -16.48 -15.80
C GLU A 175 3.35 -17.67 -16.22
N ARG A 176 3.53 -18.81 -15.53
CA ARG A 176 2.70 -20.04 -15.61
C ARG A 176 1.55 -20.02 -14.59
N PRO A 177 0.35 -20.57 -14.90
CA PRO A 177 -0.74 -20.68 -13.96
C PRO A 177 -0.45 -21.73 -12.87
N ARG A 178 -0.75 -21.40 -11.61
CA ARG A 178 -0.67 -22.31 -10.46
C ARG A 178 -1.96 -23.13 -10.36
N ALA A 179 -1.85 -24.45 -10.28
CA ALA A 179 -3.00 -25.34 -10.13
C ALA A 179 -3.65 -25.20 -8.74
N VAL A 180 -4.98 -25.08 -8.71
CA VAL A 180 -5.81 -25.07 -7.50
C VAL A 180 -5.76 -26.45 -6.86
N ALA A 181 -5.15 -26.56 -5.68
CA ALA A 181 -5.19 -27.75 -4.85
C ALA A 181 -6.58 -27.89 -4.17
N PRO A 182 -7.04 -29.10 -3.79
CA PRO A 182 -8.38 -29.30 -3.25
C PRO A 182 -8.59 -28.51 -1.95
N VAL A 183 -9.86 -28.15 -1.68
CA VAL A 183 -10.30 -27.31 -0.55
C VAL A 183 -9.68 -27.81 0.75
N ARG A 184 -8.65 -27.09 1.21
CA ARG A 184 -8.15 -27.15 2.58
C ARG A 184 -8.90 -26.12 3.39
N THR A 185 -9.17 -26.41 4.66
CA THR A 185 -9.68 -25.37 5.56
C THR A 185 -8.67 -24.22 5.63
N ALA A 186 -9.11 -23.00 5.96
CA ALA A 186 -8.20 -21.86 6.08
C ALA A 186 -7.10 -22.14 7.11
N GLU A 187 -7.44 -22.84 8.18
CA GLU A 187 -6.53 -23.28 9.24
C GLU A 187 -5.46 -24.25 8.73
N GLU A 188 -5.81 -25.23 7.88
CA GLU A 188 -4.85 -26.14 7.24
C GLU A 188 -3.91 -25.41 6.27
N LEU A 189 -4.45 -24.46 5.49
CA LEU A 189 -3.66 -23.62 4.60
C LEU A 189 -2.64 -22.79 5.40
N ILE A 190 -3.09 -22.14 6.48
CA ILE A 190 -2.23 -21.37 7.39
C ILE A 190 -1.12 -22.25 7.97
N ALA A 191 -1.49 -23.43 8.49
CA ALA A 191 -0.53 -24.34 9.11
C ALA A 191 0.55 -24.74 8.11
N LYS A 192 0.17 -25.03 6.86
CA LYS A 192 1.11 -25.33 5.79
C LYS A 192 2.02 -24.15 5.46
N VAL A 193 1.46 -22.97 5.19
CA VAL A 193 2.23 -21.78 4.82
C VAL A 193 3.26 -21.44 5.91
N ARG A 194 2.87 -21.54 7.18
CA ARG A 194 3.78 -21.34 8.30
C ARG A 194 4.86 -22.42 8.41
N ALA A 195 4.52 -23.68 8.17
CA ALA A 195 5.50 -24.77 8.16
C ALA A 195 6.56 -24.56 7.07
N ASP A 196 6.18 -23.95 5.95
CA ASP A 196 7.06 -23.57 4.85
C ASP A 196 7.79 -22.23 5.10
N GLY A 197 7.58 -21.58 6.26
CA GLY A 197 8.18 -20.29 6.61
C GLY A 197 7.57 -19.08 5.91
N GLY A 198 6.41 -19.24 5.26
CA GLY A 198 5.72 -18.21 4.51
C GLY A 198 4.87 -17.26 5.37
N THR A 199 4.46 -16.16 4.76
CA THR A 199 3.69 -15.06 5.35
C THR A 199 2.19 -15.22 5.05
N VAL A 200 1.36 -15.23 6.09
CA VAL A 200 -0.10 -15.28 5.98
C VAL A 200 -0.68 -13.87 5.96
N VAL A 201 -1.32 -13.50 4.85
CA VAL A 201 -2.04 -12.24 4.70
C VAL A 201 -3.54 -12.47 4.91
N ALA A 202 -4.19 -11.57 5.63
CA ALA A 202 -5.64 -11.53 5.69
C ALA A 202 -6.18 -10.12 5.41
N THR A 203 -7.40 -10.07 4.86
CA THR A 203 -8.20 -8.85 4.76
C THR A 203 -9.66 -9.20 5.03
N GLY A 204 -10.54 -8.21 5.19
CA GLY A 204 -11.94 -8.49 5.47
C GLY A 204 -12.89 -7.36 5.12
N GLY A 205 -14.16 -7.74 4.98
CA GLY A 205 -15.23 -6.84 4.60
C GLY A 205 -16.48 -7.59 4.16
N CYS A 206 -17.51 -6.83 3.78
CA CYS A 206 -18.78 -7.42 3.35
C CYS A 206 -18.74 -7.96 1.91
N PHE A 207 -17.95 -7.33 1.03
CA PHE A 207 -17.83 -7.67 -0.40
C PHE A 207 -19.18 -7.90 -1.11
N ASP A 208 -20.15 -7.04 -0.82
CA ASP A 208 -21.54 -7.25 -1.22
C ASP A 208 -21.73 -7.14 -2.74
N ILE A 209 -21.22 -6.09 -3.35
CA ILE A 209 -21.08 -5.99 -4.81
C ILE A 209 -19.60 -5.73 -5.11
N LEU A 210 -18.96 -6.72 -5.74
CA LEU A 210 -17.57 -6.60 -6.16
C LEU A 210 -17.44 -5.58 -7.30
N HIS A 211 -16.32 -4.87 -7.31
CA HIS A 211 -15.95 -3.92 -8.35
C HIS A 211 -14.43 -3.90 -8.49
N ALA A 212 -13.91 -3.23 -9.53
CA ALA A 212 -12.48 -3.18 -9.82
C ALA A 212 -11.63 -2.72 -8.61
N GLY A 213 -12.13 -1.76 -7.82
CA GLY A 213 -11.47 -1.36 -6.57
C GLY A 213 -11.23 -2.51 -5.57
N HIS A 214 -12.23 -3.36 -5.33
CA HIS A 214 -12.05 -4.56 -4.49
C HIS A 214 -11.00 -5.50 -5.08
N VAL A 215 -11.09 -5.81 -6.38
CA VAL A 215 -10.13 -6.72 -7.04
C VAL A 215 -8.70 -6.19 -6.91
N ALA A 216 -8.49 -4.90 -7.15
CA ALA A 216 -7.17 -4.28 -7.01
C ALA A 216 -6.65 -4.33 -5.57
N THR A 217 -7.50 -4.06 -4.58
CA THR A 217 -7.14 -4.18 -3.16
C THR A 217 -6.79 -5.63 -2.78
N LEU A 218 -7.55 -6.62 -3.24
CA LEU A 218 -7.28 -8.04 -2.97
C LEU A 218 -5.97 -8.50 -3.64
N GLN A 219 -5.73 -8.10 -4.88
CA GLN A 219 -4.47 -8.38 -5.57
C GLN A 219 -3.29 -7.70 -4.88
N ALA A 220 -3.44 -6.46 -4.41
CA ALA A 220 -2.42 -5.77 -3.63
C ALA A 220 -2.15 -6.48 -2.30
N ALA A 221 -3.19 -6.93 -1.59
CA ALA A 221 -3.05 -7.72 -0.37
C ALA A 221 -2.31 -9.05 -0.63
N ARG A 222 -2.68 -9.76 -1.69
CA ARG A 222 -2.06 -11.05 -2.06
C ARG A 222 -0.55 -10.94 -2.30
N ARG A 223 -0.07 -9.78 -2.78
CA ARG A 223 1.36 -9.51 -3.01
C ARG A 223 2.17 -9.31 -1.73
N LEU A 224 1.53 -9.19 -0.57
CA LEU A 224 2.22 -8.96 0.71
C LEU A 224 2.61 -10.24 1.45
N GLY A 225 2.35 -11.41 0.86
CA GLY A 225 2.73 -12.69 1.45
C GLY A 225 2.42 -13.88 0.56
N ASP A 226 2.43 -15.06 1.16
CA ASP A 226 2.39 -16.35 0.46
C ASP A 226 0.98 -16.91 0.29
N CYS A 227 0.03 -16.44 1.10
CA CYS A 227 -1.39 -16.66 0.91
C CYS A 227 -2.25 -15.47 1.34
N LEU A 228 -3.45 -15.35 0.77
CA LEU A 228 -4.48 -14.38 1.15
C LEU A 228 -5.75 -15.07 1.64
N ILE A 229 -6.16 -14.69 2.84
CA ILE A 229 -7.40 -15.14 3.49
C ILE A 229 -8.39 -13.99 3.59
N ILE A 230 -9.63 -14.22 3.13
CA ILE A 230 -10.70 -13.22 3.21
C ILE A 230 -11.62 -13.52 4.39
N CYS A 231 -11.61 -12.65 5.38
CA CYS A 231 -12.58 -12.63 6.47
C CYS A 231 -13.88 -11.95 5.98
N LEU A 232 -14.87 -12.75 5.58
CA LEU A 232 -16.13 -12.29 5.02
C LEU A 232 -17.20 -12.14 6.11
N ASN A 233 -17.83 -10.97 6.21
CA ASN A 233 -18.99 -10.79 7.08
C ASN A 233 -20.16 -11.67 6.61
N SER A 234 -20.79 -12.39 7.54
CA SER A 234 -22.03 -13.13 7.32
C SER A 234 -23.20 -12.21 6.98
N ASP A 235 -24.30 -12.77 6.48
CA ASP A 235 -25.53 -12.01 6.23
C ASP A 235 -26.08 -11.38 7.51
N ARG A 236 -25.92 -12.06 8.65
CA ARG A 236 -26.28 -11.55 9.98
C ARG A 236 -25.41 -10.37 10.38
N SER A 237 -24.09 -10.49 10.22
CA SER A 237 -23.12 -9.43 10.52
C SER A 237 -23.38 -8.19 9.65
N VAL A 238 -23.60 -8.37 8.34
CA VAL A 238 -23.88 -7.26 7.41
C VAL A 238 -25.21 -6.57 7.74
N ARG A 239 -26.27 -7.30 8.08
CA ARG A 239 -27.55 -6.71 8.50
C ARG A 239 -27.40 -5.82 9.72
N GLY A 240 -26.63 -6.28 10.72
CA GLY A 240 -26.33 -5.51 11.92
C GLY A 240 -25.54 -4.22 11.64
N LEU A 241 -24.65 -4.25 10.64
CA LEU A 241 -23.77 -3.12 10.29
C LEU A 241 -24.42 -2.11 9.33
N LYS A 242 -25.21 -2.57 8.36
CA LYS A 242 -25.68 -1.78 7.22
C LYS A 242 -27.21 -1.68 7.12
N GLY A 243 -27.93 -2.33 8.03
CA GLY A 243 -29.39 -2.35 8.07
C GLY A 243 -30.00 -3.57 7.37
N PRO A 244 -31.32 -3.77 7.53
CA PRO A 244 -32.01 -5.01 7.14
C PRO A 244 -32.08 -5.25 5.64
N GLU A 245 -31.93 -4.20 4.81
CA GLU A 245 -31.92 -4.29 3.34
C GLU A 245 -30.56 -4.78 2.76
N ARG A 246 -29.60 -5.12 3.62
CA ARG A 246 -28.25 -5.53 3.23
C ARG A 246 -27.88 -6.83 3.94
N PRO A 247 -27.11 -7.75 3.33
CA PRO A 247 -26.50 -7.63 2.00
C PRO A 247 -27.51 -7.85 0.87
N VAL A 248 -27.14 -7.45 -0.35
CA VAL A 248 -27.92 -7.74 -1.57
C VAL A 248 -27.67 -9.18 -2.01
N ASN A 249 -26.41 -9.62 -1.93
CA ASN A 249 -26.03 -10.99 -2.28
C ASN A 249 -25.83 -11.82 -0.99
N PRO A 250 -26.41 -13.04 -0.90
CA PRO A 250 -26.19 -13.94 0.23
C PRO A 250 -24.71 -14.27 0.45
N GLU A 251 -24.34 -14.60 1.68
CA GLU A 251 -22.95 -14.89 2.06
C GLU A 251 -22.32 -16.03 1.25
N ALA A 252 -23.11 -17.05 0.88
CA ALA A 252 -22.64 -18.15 0.06
C ALA A 252 -22.20 -17.68 -1.34
N ASP A 253 -22.96 -16.77 -1.96
CA ASP A 253 -22.64 -16.24 -3.29
C ASP A 253 -21.43 -15.31 -3.22
N ARG A 254 -21.37 -14.45 -2.20
CA ARG A 254 -20.22 -13.57 -1.96
C ARG A 254 -18.94 -14.38 -1.73
N ALA A 255 -19.00 -15.42 -0.92
CA ALA A 255 -17.88 -16.31 -0.66
C ALA A 255 -17.43 -17.04 -1.94
N ARG A 256 -18.37 -17.54 -2.75
CA ARG A 256 -18.08 -18.20 -4.02
C ARG A 256 -17.41 -17.26 -5.02
N LEU A 257 -17.88 -16.02 -5.13
CA LEU A 257 -17.28 -15.01 -6.01
C LEU A 257 -15.85 -14.65 -5.59
N LEU A 258 -15.62 -14.49 -4.28
CA LEU A 258 -14.29 -14.23 -3.73
C LEU A 258 -13.34 -15.41 -3.97
N ALA A 259 -13.77 -16.64 -3.71
CA ALA A 259 -12.98 -17.84 -3.91
C ALA A 259 -12.66 -18.14 -5.39
N ALA A 260 -13.39 -17.53 -6.33
CA ALA A 260 -13.12 -17.63 -7.75
C ALA A 260 -12.03 -16.66 -8.24
N LEU A 261 -11.55 -15.75 -7.38
CA LEU A 261 -10.44 -14.85 -7.73
C LEU A 261 -9.11 -15.55 -7.50
N ASP A 262 -8.25 -15.57 -8.52
CA ASP A 262 -6.92 -16.23 -8.46
C ASP A 262 -6.03 -15.74 -7.31
N CYS A 263 -6.27 -14.51 -6.84
CA CYS A 263 -5.52 -13.92 -5.73
C CYS A 263 -6.04 -14.30 -4.33
N VAL A 264 -7.11 -15.10 -4.22
CA VAL A 264 -7.74 -15.49 -2.95
C VAL A 264 -7.49 -16.98 -2.70
N ASP A 265 -6.80 -17.30 -1.61
CA ASP A 265 -6.45 -18.69 -1.27
C ASP A 265 -7.49 -19.33 -0.32
N ALA A 266 -8.18 -18.54 0.51
CA ALA A 266 -9.28 -19.01 1.37
C ALA A 266 -10.28 -17.91 1.72
N VAL A 267 -11.53 -18.28 1.98
CA VAL A 267 -12.58 -17.40 2.51
C VAL A 267 -13.10 -17.98 3.83
N VAL A 268 -13.15 -17.14 4.86
CA VAL A 268 -13.67 -17.49 6.19
C VAL A 268 -14.82 -16.56 6.51
N VAL A 269 -16.02 -17.13 6.67
CA VAL A 269 -17.21 -16.38 7.07
C VAL A 269 -17.23 -16.23 8.59
N PHE A 270 -17.56 -15.03 9.07
CA PHE A 270 -17.73 -14.74 10.49
C PHE A 270 -18.98 -13.91 10.75
N ASP A 271 -19.55 -14.09 11.93
CA ASP A 271 -20.86 -13.54 12.30
C ASP A 271 -20.78 -12.29 13.16
N GLU A 272 -19.67 -12.14 13.86
CA GLU A 272 -19.47 -11.11 14.86
C GLU A 272 -19.52 -9.71 14.21
N PRO A 273 -19.85 -8.66 14.99
CA PRO A 273 -19.85 -7.28 14.47
C PRO A 273 -18.45 -6.80 14.04
N THR A 274 -17.40 -7.42 14.57
CA THR A 274 -16.00 -7.06 14.29
C THR A 274 -15.18 -8.32 14.01
N PRO A 275 -14.10 -8.24 13.24
CA PRO A 275 -13.32 -9.42 12.86
C PRO A 275 -12.38 -9.92 13.98
N HIS A 276 -12.43 -9.37 15.20
CA HIS A 276 -11.47 -9.69 16.26
C HIS A 276 -11.35 -11.18 16.58
N GLN A 277 -12.47 -11.90 16.63
CA GLN A 277 -12.47 -13.32 16.98
C GLN A 277 -11.87 -14.17 15.84
N VAL A 278 -12.28 -13.92 14.60
CA VAL A 278 -11.71 -14.62 13.44
C VAL A 278 -10.22 -14.31 13.29
N LEU A 279 -9.81 -13.06 13.53
CA LEU A 279 -8.39 -12.68 13.52
C LEU A 279 -7.58 -13.34 14.64
N ALA A 280 -8.14 -13.45 15.85
CA ALA A 280 -7.48 -14.14 16.95
C ALA A 280 -7.31 -15.64 16.70
N ARG A 281 -8.24 -16.25 15.95
CA ARG A 281 -8.16 -17.65 15.51
C ARG A 281 -7.12 -17.86 14.43
N LEU A 282 -7.14 -17.04 13.37
CA LEU A 282 -6.24 -17.19 12.22
C LEU A 282 -4.82 -16.70 12.50
N ARG A 283 -4.67 -15.66 13.34
CA ARG A 283 -3.42 -14.96 13.66
C ARG A 283 -2.59 -14.56 12.43
N PRO A 284 -3.16 -13.83 11.45
CA PRO A 284 -2.40 -13.46 10.25
C PRO A 284 -1.16 -12.65 10.59
N ASP A 285 -0.11 -12.78 9.78
CA ASP A 285 1.12 -12.01 9.89
C ASP A 285 0.93 -10.59 9.38
N VAL A 286 0.05 -10.41 8.38
CA VAL A 286 -0.32 -9.11 7.81
C VAL A 286 -1.84 -8.99 7.71
N TRP A 287 -2.40 -7.94 8.30
CA TRP A 287 -3.80 -7.54 8.18
C TRP A 287 -3.91 -6.31 7.28
N VAL A 288 -4.60 -6.46 6.15
CA VAL A 288 -4.71 -5.44 5.11
C VAL A 288 -6.09 -4.79 5.14
N LYS A 289 -6.12 -3.46 5.07
CA LYS A 289 -7.34 -2.68 4.80
C LYS A 289 -7.17 -1.86 3.51
N GLY A 290 -8.27 -1.66 2.78
CA GLY A 290 -8.30 -0.74 1.64
C GLY A 290 -8.13 0.72 2.08
N GLY A 291 -7.51 1.54 1.22
CA GLY A 291 -7.21 2.96 1.46
C GLY A 291 -8.39 3.88 1.79
N ASP A 292 -9.64 3.40 1.75
CA ASP A 292 -10.83 4.13 2.23
C ASP A 292 -10.78 4.49 3.74
N TYR A 293 -9.92 3.81 4.50
CA TYR A 293 -9.69 4.08 5.92
C TYR A 293 -8.51 5.03 6.19
N ALA A 294 -7.74 5.37 5.15
CA ALA A 294 -6.55 6.22 5.24
C ALA A 294 -6.87 7.69 4.89
N GLY A 295 -7.94 8.23 5.46
CA GLY A 295 -8.07 9.69 5.52
C GLY A 295 -6.89 10.27 6.31
N ASP A 296 -6.33 11.39 5.85
CA ASP A 296 -5.29 12.12 6.56
C ASP A 296 -5.72 12.35 8.04
N GLY A 297 -5.10 11.61 8.97
CA GLY A 297 -5.40 11.69 10.41
C GLY A 297 -6.41 10.67 10.96
N GLY A 298 -6.76 9.60 10.21
CA GLY A 298 -7.61 8.52 10.73
C GLY A 298 -7.01 7.83 11.97
N PRO A 299 -7.82 7.44 12.97
CA PRO A 299 -7.34 6.72 14.14
C PRO A 299 -6.72 5.37 13.74
N GLU A 300 -5.82 4.86 14.59
CA GLU A 300 -5.29 3.50 14.47
C GLU A 300 -6.45 2.50 14.37
N LEU A 301 -6.36 1.58 13.41
CA LEU A 301 -7.42 0.61 13.16
C LEU A 301 -7.72 -0.17 14.44
N PRO A 302 -9.00 -0.37 14.83
CA PRO A 302 -9.35 -1.04 16.09
C PRO A 302 -8.70 -2.43 16.25
N GLU A 303 -8.50 -3.12 15.13
CA GLU A 303 -7.87 -4.44 15.12
C GLU A 303 -6.34 -4.40 15.30
N ALA A 304 -5.69 -3.23 15.23
CA ALA A 304 -4.24 -3.12 15.27
C ALA A 304 -3.65 -3.62 16.59
N GLU A 305 -4.25 -3.24 17.73
CA GLU A 305 -3.82 -3.73 19.03
C GLU A 305 -3.82 -5.26 19.08
N LEU A 306 -4.90 -5.88 18.59
CA LEU A 306 -5.05 -7.32 18.53
C LEU A 306 -3.93 -7.97 17.69
N ILE A 307 -3.73 -7.49 16.45
CA ILE A 307 -2.74 -8.02 15.51
C ILE A 307 -1.32 -7.91 16.08
N HIS A 308 -1.01 -6.80 16.77
CA HIS A 308 0.31 -6.57 17.37
C HIS A 308 0.65 -7.56 18.49
N ARG A 309 -0.33 -8.16 19.18
CA ARG A 309 -0.07 -9.09 20.31
C ARG A 309 0.71 -10.34 19.93
N TRP A 310 0.68 -10.76 18.67
CA TRP A 310 1.49 -11.86 18.15
C TRP A 310 2.54 -11.39 17.15
N GLY A 311 2.84 -10.09 17.11
CA GLY A 311 3.85 -9.52 16.23
C GLY A 311 3.41 -9.32 14.78
N GLY A 312 2.12 -9.52 14.46
CA GLY A 312 1.58 -9.24 13.14
C GLY A 312 1.62 -7.74 12.80
N LYS A 313 1.29 -7.39 11.55
CA LYS A 313 1.29 -6.01 11.04
C LYS A 313 -0.08 -5.62 10.52
N VAL A 314 -0.45 -4.36 10.73
CA VAL A 314 -1.59 -3.75 10.03
C VAL A 314 -1.06 -2.79 8.99
N VAL A 315 -1.56 -2.92 7.76
CA VAL A 315 -1.17 -2.08 6.64
C VAL A 315 -2.38 -1.63 5.85
N THR A 316 -2.24 -0.50 5.17
CA THR A 316 -3.18 -0.11 4.11
C THR A 316 -2.55 -0.33 2.75
N VAL A 317 -3.39 -0.59 1.74
CA VAL A 317 -2.99 -0.66 0.33
C VAL A 317 -3.79 0.35 -0.49
N PRO A 318 -3.26 0.84 -1.62
CA PRO A 318 -3.97 1.78 -2.47
C PRO A 318 -5.38 1.27 -2.82
N TYR A 319 -6.35 2.17 -2.76
CA TYR A 319 -7.70 1.92 -3.24
C TYR A 319 -7.93 2.69 -4.54
N LEU A 320 -8.40 2.00 -5.57
CA LEU A 320 -8.85 2.65 -6.81
C LEU A 320 -10.19 3.35 -6.52
N ALA A 321 -10.12 4.65 -6.24
CA ALA A 321 -11.29 5.49 -6.00
C ALA A 321 -12.19 5.59 -7.25
N GLY A 322 -13.51 5.59 -7.04
CA GLY A 322 -14.50 5.90 -8.09
C GLY A 322 -15.71 4.97 -8.17
N ARG A 323 -15.76 3.85 -7.43
CA ARG A 323 -16.91 2.94 -7.44
C ARG A 323 -17.13 2.34 -6.05
N SER A 324 -17.91 2.96 -5.18
CA SER A 324 -18.33 2.30 -3.93
C SER A 324 -19.58 1.46 -4.17
N THR A 325 -19.70 0.35 -3.45
CA THR A 325 -20.91 -0.50 -3.47
C THR A 325 -22.18 0.33 -3.21
N THR A 326 -22.11 1.25 -2.24
CA THR A 326 -23.19 2.18 -1.88
C THR A 326 -23.48 3.17 -3.00
N GLY A 327 -22.45 3.71 -3.64
CA GLY A 327 -22.58 4.61 -4.79
C GLY A 327 -23.22 3.93 -6.00
N THR A 328 -22.86 2.68 -6.27
CA THR A 328 -23.43 1.88 -7.37
C THR A 328 -24.92 1.61 -7.15
N ILE A 329 -25.32 1.26 -5.92
CA ILE A 329 -26.72 1.00 -5.59
C ILE A 329 -27.53 2.30 -5.53
N SER A 330 -26.98 3.37 -4.98
CA SER A 330 -27.63 4.69 -4.97
C SER A 330 -27.88 5.17 -6.41
N ALA A 331 -26.89 5.03 -7.30
CA ALA A 331 -27.02 5.34 -8.71
C ALA A 331 -28.08 4.46 -9.41
N ALA A 332 -28.15 3.16 -9.09
CA ALA A 332 -29.18 2.26 -9.61
C ALA A 332 -30.59 2.62 -9.11
N ARG A 333 -30.76 2.95 -7.82
CA ARG A 333 -32.04 3.40 -7.25
C ARG A 333 -32.50 4.74 -7.85
N GLN A 334 -31.58 5.70 -8.03
CA GLN A 334 -31.89 6.98 -8.69
C GLN A 334 -32.32 6.78 -10.14
N ARG A 335 -31.63 5.92 -10.91
CA ARG A 335 -32.02 5.59 -12.30
C ARG A 335 -33.36 4.87 -12.37
N GLY A 336 -33.64 3.96 -11.42
CA GLY A 336 -34.95 3.29 -11.31
C GLY A 336 -36.10 4.25 -11.00
N LEU A 337 -35.90 5.21 -10.10
CA LEU A 337 -36.88 6.25 -9.79
C LEU A 337 -37.17 7.18 -10.98
N HIS A 338 -36.18 7.45 -11.82
CA HIS A 338 -36.37 8.20 -13.07
C HIS A 338 -37.12 7.41 -14.14
N LEU A 339 -36.94 6.09 -14.21
CA LEU A 339 -37.70 5.22 -15.11
C LEU A 339 -39.18 5.09 -14.71
N VAL A 340 -39.49 5.12 -13.40
CA VAL A 340 -40.88 5.07 -12.90
C VAL A 340 -41.58 6.44 -13.04
N LYS A 341 -40.86 7.55 -12.92
CA LYS A 341 -41.42 8.90 -13.12
C LYS A 341 -41.60 9.31 -14.59
N GLY A 342 -40.94 8.63 -15.53
CA GLY A 342 -41.11 8.85 -16.97
C GLY A 342 -42.22 8.00 -17.62
N ALA A 343 -42.94 7.20 -16.82
CA ALA A 343 -43.99 6.27 -17.28
C ALA A 343 -45.40 6.63 -16.76
N VAL A 344 -45.61 7.87 -16.30
CA VAL A 344 -46.94 8.42 -15.95
C VAL A 344 -47.19 9.66 -16.78
#